data_AF-A0A378AVA4-F1
#
_entry.id   AF-A0A378AVA4-F1
#
_cell.length_a   1.000
_cell.length_b   1.000
_cell.length_c   1.000
_cell.angle_alpha   90.00
_cell.angle_beta   90.00
_cell.angle_gamma   90.00
#
_symmetry.space_group_name_H-M   'P 1'
#
loop_
_entity.id
_entity.type
_entity.pdbx_description
1 polymer ?
#
loop_
_entity_poly.entity_id
_entity_poly.type
_entity_poly.pdbx_seq_one_letter_code
_entity_poly.pdbx_strand_id
1 'polypeptide(L)' 'MHNREISRIYPSPRDVIRPLAVFLEAVQFLQLDPQAKDLTSDLIGYAQGMAQAHTLAAQNEEAGHE' A
#
# COMPACT_ATOMS: atom_id res chain seq x y z
N MET A 1 -21.76 3.64 -13.77
CA MET A 1 -20.54 2.97 -14.25
C MET A 1 -19.71 2.59 -13.03
N HIS A 2 -19.72 1.31 -12.65
CA HIS A 2 -19.08 0.82 -11.42
C HIS A 2 -17.59 0.53 -11.67
N ASN A 3 -16.72 1.46 -11.33
CA ASN A 3 -15.27 1.23 -11.22
C ASN A 3 -14.95 0.52 -9.89
N ARG A 4 -15.49 -0.70 -9.68
CA ARG A 4 -15.27 -1.47 -8.44
C ARG A 4 -14.11 -2.48 -8.52
N GLU A 5 -13.49 -2.66 -9.69
CA GLU A 5 -12.53 -3.76 -9.91
C GLU A 5 -11.04 -3.41 -9.81
N ILE A 6 -10.67 -2.25 -9.25
CA ILE A 6 -9.29 -2.10 -8.74
C ILE A 6 -9.15 -2.79 -7.37
N SER A 7 -10.27 -3.20 -6.75
CA SER A 7 -10.34 -3.53 -5.32
C SER A 7 -9.78 -4.89 -4.90
N ARG A 8 -9.21 -5.71 -5.78
CA ARG A 8 -8.57 -6.95 -5.33
C ARG A 8 -7.41 -7.41 -6.21
N ILE A 9 -6.39 -6.57 -6.36
CA ILE A 9 -5.07 -6.99 -6.88
C ILE A 9 -4.47 -8.10 -5.98
N TYR A 10 -4.85 -8.11 -4.70
CA TYR A 10 -4.39 -9.07 -3.69
C TYR A 10 -5.57 -9.90 -3.15
N PRO A 11 -5.51 -11.25 -3.20
CA PRO A 11 -6.59 -12.13 -2.73
C PRO A 11 -6.96 -11.93 -1.27
N SER A 12 -6.00 -11.62 -0.40
CA SER A 12 -6.21 -11.26 0.99
C SER A 12 -5.49 -9.95 1.32
N PRO A 13 -6.03 -9.12 2.24
CA PRO A 13 -5.35 -7.92 2.72
C PRO A 13 -3.91 -8.16 3.20
N ARG A 14 -3.62 -9.35 3.76
CA ARG A 14 -2.26 -9.72 4.20
C ARG A 14 -1.27 -9.88 3.05
N ASP A 15 -1.75 -10.17 1.83
CA ASP A 15 -0.89 -10.44 0.68
C ASP A 15 -0.22 -9.15 0.18
N VAL A 16 -0.70 -7.97 0.59
CA VAL A 16 -0.05 -6.68 0.29
C VAL A 16 1.24 -6.46 1.10
N ILE A 17 1.41 -7.13 2.24
CA ILE A 17 2.48 -6.83 3.20
C ILE A 17 3.86 -7.04 2.58
N ARG A 18 4.07 -8.16 1.88
CA ARG A 18 5.36 -8.49 1.27
C ARG A 18 5.73 -7.52 0.13
N PRO A 19 4.86 -7.22 -0.84
CA PRO A 19 5.10 -6.17 -1.84
C PRO A 19 5.38 -4.80 -1.23
N LEU A 20 4.66 -4.40 -0.17
CA LEU A 20 4.86 -3.13 0.50
C LEU A 20 6.26 -3.07 1.16
N ALA A 21 6.70 -4.17 1.78
CA ALA A 21 8.04 -4.26 2.39
C ALA A 21 9.14 -4.10 1.34
N VAL A 22 9.06 -4.82 0.22
CA VAL A 22 10.04 -4.72 -0.89
C VAL A 22 10.06 -3.30 -1.47
N PHE A 23 8.90 -2.68 -1.63
CA PHE A 23 8.80 -1.30 -2.08
C PHE A 23 9.49 -0.33 -1.10
N LEU A 24 9.24 -0.45 0.20
CA LEU A 24 9.87 0.40 1.21
C LEU A 24 11.39 0.20 1.28
N GLU A 25 11.88 -1.02 1.10
CA GLU A 25 13.32 -1.29 0.96
C GLU A 25 13.90 -0.59 -0.28
N ALA A 26 13.19 -0.64 -1.42
CA ALA A 26 13.62 0.07 -2.63
C ALA A 26 13.68 1.60 -2.43
N VAL A 27 12.70 2.17 -1.72
CA VAL A 27 12.65 3.60 -1.40
C VAL A 27 13.82 4.03 -0.51
N GLN A 28 14.33 3.15 0.36
CA GLN A 28 15.51 3.48 1.17
C GLN A 28 16.77 3.74 0.31
N PHE A 29 16.90 3.12 -0.86
CA PHE A 29 18.02 3.43 -1.76
C PHE A 29 17.93 4.84 -2.35
N LEU A 30 16.72 5.40 -2.49
CA LEU A 30 16.51 6.77 -2.95
C LEU A 30 16.93 7.80 -1.89
N GLN A 31 16.91 7.43 -0.61
CA GLN A 31 17.35 8.33 0.48
C GLN A 31 18.85 8.66 0.41
N LEU A 32 19.63 7.86 -0.32
CA LEU A 32 21.05 8.12 -0.57
C LEU A 32 21.27 9.29 -1.55
N ASP A 33 20.25 9.68 -2.33
CA ASP A 33 20.29 10.81 -3.25
C ASP A 33 19.59 12.05 -2.64
N PRO A 34 20.33 13.14 -2.35
CA PRO A 34 19.76 14.38 -1.85
C PRO A 34 18.68 15.01 -2.74
N GLN A 35 18.71 14.75 -4.05
CA GLN A 35 17.72 15.24 -5.02
C GLN A 35 16.42 14.44 -4.99
N ALA A 36 16.44 13.21 -4.46
CA ALA A 36 15.29 12.32 -4.42
C ALA A 36 14.46 12.45 -3.13
N LYS A 37 14.72 13.46 -2.29
CA LYS A 37 14.08 13.62 -0.98
C LYS A 37 12.56 13.80 -1.07
N ASP A 38 12.10 14.65 -1.98
CA ASP A 38 10.67 14.90 -2.19
C ASP A 38 9.99 13.65 -2.75
N LEU A 39 10.61 13.02 -3.76
CA LEU A 39 10.14 11.75 -4.32
C LEU A 39 10.06 10.64 -3.27
N THR A 40 11.05 10.54 -2.38
CA THR A 40 11.05 9.56 -1.28
C THR A 40 9.86 9.82 -0.35
N SER A 41 9.59 11.08 0.00
CA SER A 41 8.45 11.46 0.83
C SER A 41 7.12 11.06 0.18
N ASP A 42 6.95 11.33 -1.12
CA ASP A 42 5.74 10.98 -1.87
C ASP A 42 5.52 9.47 -1.94
N LEU A 43 6.60 8.70 -2.16
CA LEU A 43 6.55 7.24 -2.21
C LEU A 43 6.19 6.63 -0.85
N ILE A 44 6.71 7.18 0.25
CA ILE A 44 6.33 6.75 1.61
C ILE A 44 4.85 7.06 1.87
N GLY A 45 4.38 8.24 1.50
CA GLY A 45 2.96 8.62 1.62
C GLY A 45 2.05 7.70 0.82
N TYR A 46 2.45 7.33 -0.39
CA TYR A 46 1.75 6.35 -1.21
C TYR A 46 1.67 4.97 -0.53
N ALA A 47 2.77 4.47 0.03
CA ALA A 47 2.77 3.20 0.76
C ALA A 47 1.85 3.22 1.99
N GLN A 48 1.79 4.34 2.72
CA GLN A 48 0.87 4.51 3.84
C GLN A 48 -0.60 4.48 3.39
N GLY A 49 -0.92 5.16 2.28
CA GLY A 49 -2.27 5.14 1.69
C GLY A 49 -2.69 3.73 1.27
N MET A 50 -1.77 2.96 0.66
CA MET A 50 -2.00 1.57 0.31
C MET A 50 -2.25 0.70 1.54
N ALA A 51 -1.41 0.81 2.58
CA ALA A 51 -1.58 0.05 3.82
C ALA A 51 -2.91 0.37 4.51
N GLN A 52 -3.32 1.64 4.53
CA GLN A 52 -4.59 2.07 5.10
C GLN A 52 -5.78 1.49 4.30
N ALA A 53 -5.77 1.60 2.98
CA ALA A 53 -6.84 1.07 2.12
C ALA A 53 -7.02 -0.45 2.32
N HIS A 54 -5.93 -1.21 2.42
CA HIS A 54 -5.99 -2.65 2.66
C HIS A 54 -6.42 -3.02 4.08
N THR A 55 -6.05 -2.23 5.09
CA THR A 55 -6.51 -2.43 6.48
C THR A 55 -8.02 -2.18 6.60
N LEU A 56 -8.53 -1.10 6.00
CA LEU A 56 -9.97 -0.84 5.95
C LEU A 56 -10.73 -1.94 5.19
N ALA A 57 -10.16 -2.46 4.10
CA ALA A 57 -10.76 -3.58 3.38
C ALA A 57 -10.84 -4.84 4.26
N ALA A 58 -9.81 -5.14 5.05
CA ALA A 58 -9.80 -6.27 5.98
C ALA A 58 -10.90 -6.16 7.06
N GLN A 59 -11.04 -4.98 7.67
CA GLN A 59 -12.05 -4.73 8.70
C GLN A 59 -13.48 -4.86 8.16
N ASN A 60 -13.72 -4.42 6.93
CA ASN A 60 -15.04 -4.51 6.30
C ASN A 60 -15.37 -5.95 5.86
N GLU A 61 -14.39 -6.78 5.51
CA GLU A 61 -14.62 -8.21 5.26
C GLU A 61 -14.99 -8.96 6.53
N GLU A 62 -14.34 -8.67 7.66
CA GLU A 62 -14.67 -9.29 8.96
C GLU A 62 -16.09 -8.93 9.43
N ALA A 63 -16.52 -7.67 9.25
CA ALA A 63 -17.85 -7.21 9.65
C ALA A 63 -19.01 -7.72 8.74
N GLY A 64 -18.71 -8.20 7.53
CA GLY A 64 -19.72 -8.73 6.59
C GLY A 64 -20.01 -10.22 6.74
N HIS A 65 -19.30 -10.91 7.63
CA HIS A 65 -19.42 -12.35 7.90
C HIS A 65 -20.12 -12.68 9.24
N GLU A 66 -20.66 -11.68 9.94
CA GLU A 66 -21.58 -11.82 11.08
C GLU A 66 -23.04 -11.72 10.65
#